data_AF-A0A520GK68-F1
#
_entry.id   AF-A0A520GK68-F1
#
_cell.length_a   1.000
_cell.length_b   1.000
_cell.length_c   1.000
_cell.angle_alpha   90.00
_cell.angle_beta   90.00
_cell.angle_gamma   90.00
#
_symmetry.space_group_name_H-M   'P 1'
#
loop_
_entity.id
_entity.type
_entity.pdbx_description
1 polymer ?
#
loop_
_entity_poly.entity_id
_entity_poly.type
_entity_poly.pdbx_seq_one_letter_code
_entity_poly.pdbx_strand_id
1 'polypeptide(L)' 'EGMGIGLNLCRTIVESHRGRMQAENLYNGSEVVGCRFSFWIPVLDAISSVASDEAKVPA' A
#
# COMPACT_ATOMS: atom_id res chain seq x y z
N GLU A 1 12.26 -3.46 -13.75
CA GLU A 1 11.18 -3.69 -14.74
C GLU A 1 10.68 -5.13 -14.54
N GLY A 2 9.47 -5.34 -14.05
CA GLY A 2 9.02 -6.72 -13.71
C GLY A 2 7.86 -6.80 -12.71
N MET A 3 7.53 -5.69 -12.06
CA MET A 3 6.35 -5.55 -11.22
C MET A 3 5.30 -4.85 -12.10
N GLY A 4 4.25 -5.54 -12.54
CA GLY A 4 3.28 -5.01 -13.52
C GLY A 4 2.61 -3.69 -13.09
N ILE A 5 1.84 -3.06 -13.99
CA ILE A 5 1.24 -1.72 -13.78
C ILE A 5 0.47 -1.63 -12.44
N GLY A 6 -0.36 -2.64 -12.13
CA GLY A 6 -1.15 -2.65 -10.89
C GLY A 6 -0.29 -2.62 -9.63
N LEU A 7 0.78 -3.41 -9.57
CA LEU A 7 1.66 -3.44 -8.40
C LEU A 7 2.53 -2.18 -8.29
N ASN A 8 2.93 -1.57 -9.42
CA ASN A 8 3.56 -0.25 -9.40
C ASN A 8 2.62 0.80 -8.81
N LEU A 9 1.34 0.79 -9.22
CA LEU A 9 0.34 1.70 -8.65
C LEU A 9 0.15 1.46 -7.15
N CYS A 10 0.03 0.21 -6.70
CA CYS A 10 -0.08 -0.11 -5.27
C CYS A 10 1.14 0.41 -4.50
N ARG A 11 2.36 0.25 -5.03
CA ARG A 11 3.58 0.79 -4.42
C ARG A 11 3.48 2.32 -4.30
N THR A 12 3.14 3.03 -5.38
CA THR A 12 3.01 4.49 -5.37
C THR A 12 2.00 4.97 -4.34
N ILE A 13 0.83 4.34 -4.24
CA ILE A 13 -0.20 4.69 -3.25
C ILE A 13 0.37 4.53 -1.83
N VAL A 14 1.00 3.40 -1.55
CA VAL A 14 1.54 3.09 -0.22
C VAL A 14 2.66 4.05 0.16
N GLU A 15 3.59 4.32 -0.76
CA GLU A 15 4.70 5.27 -0.54
C GLU A 15 4.19 6.71 -0.34
N SER A 16 3.17 7.15 -1.08
CA SER A 16 2.54 8.47 -0.92
C SER A 16 1.95 8.69 0.47
N HIS A 17 1.52 7.61 1.14
CA HIS A 17 1.01 7.64 2.51
C HIS A 17 2.07 7.29 3.54
N ARG A 18 3.36 7.33 3.17
CA ARG A 18 4.50 6.94 4.03
C ARG A 18 4.35 5.54 4.60
N GLY A 19 3.63 4.70 3.87
CA GLY A 19 3.37 3.32 4.21
C GLY A 19 4.55 2.41 3.90
N ARG A 20 4.35 1.14 4.19
CA ARG A 20 5.31 0.07 3.88
C ARG A 20 4.59 -1.03 3.13
N MET A 21 5.29 -1.69 2.21
CA MET A 21 4.81 -2.92 1.58
C MET A 21 5.83 -4.03 1.73
N GLN A 22 5.34 -5.26 1.79
CA GLN A 22 6.13 -6.48 1.74
C GLN A 22 5.49 -7.45 0.75
N ALA A 23 6.34 -8.15 0.00
CA ALA A 23 5.94 -9.25 -0.86
C ALA A 23 6.71 -10.50 -0.45
N GLU A 24 6.01 -11.61 -0.30
CA GLU A 24 6.62 -12.90 -0.02
C GLU A 24 6.01 -13.99 -0.90
N ASN A 25 6.85 -14.87 -1.40
CA ASN A 25 6.39 -16.08 -2.08
C ASN A 25 6.03 -17.13 -1.03
N LEU A 26 4.91 -17.83 -1.26
CA LEU A 26 4.47 -18.93 -0.44
C LEU A 26 4.97 -20.23 -1.07
N TYR A 27 5.61 -21.07 -0.25
CA TYR A 27 6.24 -22.30 -0.71
C TYR A 27 5.63 -23.52 -0.04
N ASN A 28 5.51 -24.62 -0.80
CA ASN A 28 5.29 -25.96 -0.30
C ASN A 28 6.55 -26.79 -0.59
N GLY A 29 7.47 -26.85 0.36
CA GLY A 29 8.82 -27.35 0.12
C GLY A 29 9.59 -26.43 -0.83
N SER A 30 10.07 -26.97 -1.96
CA SER A 30 10.76 -26.18 -2.99
C SER A 30 9.82 -25.56 -4.03
N GLU A 31 8.54 -25.87 -3.99
CA GLU A 31 7.55 -25.41 -4.99
C GLU A 31 6.90 -24.09 -4.56
N VAL A 32 6.84 -23.11 -5.46
CA VAL A 32 6.07 -21.87 -5.24
C VAL A 32 4.59 -22.17 -5.46
N VAL A 33 3.76 -22.01 -4.44
CA VAL A 33 2.32 -22.25 -4.50
C VAL A 33 1.49 -20.96 -4.48
N GLY A 34 2.14 -19.81 -4.27
CA GLY A 34 1.47 -18.52 -4.31
C GLY A 34 2.37 -17.36 -3.86
N CYS A 35 1.75 -16.21 -3.62
CA CYS A 35 2.41 -15.06 -3.03
C CYS A 35 1.45 -14.30 -2.12
N ARG A 36 1.99 -13.60 -1.13
CA ARG A 36 1.26 -12.69 -0.25
C ARG A 36 1.88 -11.32 -0.33
N PHE A 37 1.02 -10.32 -0.50
CA PHE A 37 1.39 -8.91 -0.42
C PHE A 37 0.74 -8.33 0.83
N SER A 38 1.56 -7.69 1.66
CA SER A 38 1.11 -7.01 2.88
C SER A 38 1.43 -5.53 2.77
N PHE A 39 0.51 -4.70 3.24
CA PHE A 39 0.61 -3.24 3.18
C PHE A 39 0.26 -2.65 4.54
N TRP A 40 1.02 -1.64 4.95
CA TRP A 40 0.81 -0.92 6.19
C TRP A 40 0.77 0.57 5.90
N ILE A 41 -0.27 1.25 6.39
CA ILE A 41 -0.41 2.70 6.32
C ILE A 41 -0.50 3.25 7.75
N PRO A 42 0.29 4.28 8.11
CA PRO A 42 0.18 4.93 9.41
C PRO A 42 -1.21 5.54 9.61
N VAL A 43 -1.85 5.27 10.75
CA VAL A 43 -3.18 5.79 11.06
C VAL A 43 -3.15 7.31 11.28
N LEU A 44 -2.08 7.83 11.92
CA LEU A 44 -1.95 9.26 12.25
C LEU A 44 -1.91 10.16 11.01
N ASP A 45 -1.22 9.73 9.94
CA ASP A 45 -1.13 10.50 8.69
C ASP A 45 -2.46 10.47 7.91
N ALA A 46 -3.22 9.37 7.99
CA ALA A 46 -4.55 9.28 7.39
C ALA A 46 -5.54 10.27 8.04
N ILE A 47 -5.48 10.44 9.36
CA ILE A 47 -6.35 11.36 10.10
C ILE A 47 -6.06 12.82 9.72
N SER A 48 -4.79 13.18 9.53
CA SER A 48 -4.41 14.53 9.09
C SER A 48 -4.85 14.83 7.66
N SER A 49 -4.84 13.82 6.77
CA SER A 49 -5.29 13.98 5.38
C SER A 49 -6.80 14.23 5.31
N VAL A 50 -7.61 13.47 6.05
CA VAL A 50 -9.07 13.66 6.06
C VAL A 50 -9.49 14.97 6.73
N ALA A 51 -8.82 15.37 7.81
CA ALA A 51 -9.09 16.62 8.51
C ALA A 51 -8.78 17.86 7.64
N SER A 52 -7.83 17.74 6.70
CA SER A 52 -7.47 18.83 5.79
C SER A 52 -8.46 18.96 4.62
N ASP A 53 -9.15 17.88 4.24
CA ASP A 53 -10.17 17.89 3.18
C ASP A 53 -11.52 18.45 3.69
N GLU A 54 -11.93 18.14 4.94
CA GLU A 54 -13.13 18.73 5.53
C GLU A 54 -13.06 20.26 5.67
N ALA A 55 -11.87 20.81 5.91
CA ALA A 55 -11.66 22.27 6.02
C ALA A 55 -11.88 23.04 4.70
N LYS A 56 -12.10 22.35 3.58
CA LYS A 56 -12.28 22.93 2.25
C LYS A 56 -13.69 22.82 1.67
N VAL A 57 -14.68 22.34 2.43
CA VAL A 57 -16.08 22.33 1.99
C VAL A 57 -16.77 23.62 2.47
N PRO A 58 -16.90 24.67 1.64
CA PRO A 58 -17.77 25.80 1.98
C PRO A 58 -19.23 25.31 1.97
N ALA A 59 -19.96 25.70 3.02
CA ALA A 59 -21.42 25.53 3.13
C ALA A 59 -22.18 26.30 2.04
#